data_AF-G5A1F0-F1
#
_entry.id   AF-G5A1F0-F1
#
_cell.length_a   1.000
_cell.length_b   1.000
_cell.length_c   1.000
_cell.angle_alpha   90.00
_cell.angle_beta   90.00
_cell.angle_gamma   90.00
#
_symmetry.space_group_name_H-M   'P 1'
#
loop_
_entity.id
_entity.type
_entity.pdbx_description
1 polymer ?
#
loop_
_entity_poly.entity_id
_entity_poly.type
_entity_poly.pdbx_seq_one_letter_code
_entity_poly.pdbx_strand_id
1 'polypeptide(L)'
;VDQRAKCEQEQLRWVATHQKAIRADQYHGVQDALLNETTVALDRSRNEQDEHFLGQIGKRVILPDSHVGGPRYMYKAYQDSMAIVREYGKPDVFLTKTCNPKWDEIVEKPPEGQTAQDRPDIVARVWQQKLKAILADLDEGIIGRLKARIYVVEFQERGLPF
;
A
#
# COMPACT_ATOMS: atom_id res chain seq x y z
N VAL A 1 18.25 0.44 -10.58
CA VAL A 1 17.37 1.02 -9.53
C VAL A 1 15.95 0.71 -9.93
N ASP A 2 15.24 -0.05 -9.11
CA ASP A 2 13.85 -0.48 -9.35
C ASP A 2 12.95 0.73 -9.63
N GLN A 3 12.18 0.67 -10.72
CA GLN A 3 11.27 1.73 -11.14
C GLN A 3 10.14 1.90 -10.12
N ARG A 4 9.76 0.84 -9.40
CA ARG A 4 8.79 0.88 -8.31
C ARG A 4 9.31 1.67 -7.12
N ALA A 5 10.53 1.40 -6.68
CA ALA A 5 11.18 2.10 -5.57
C ALA A 5 11.29 3.62 -5.83
N LYS A 6 11.54 4.02 -7.08
CA LYS A 6 11.55 5.45 -7.47
C LYS A 6 10.18 6.10 -7.31
N CYS A 7 9.12 5.46 -7.82
CA CYS A 7 7.76 5.96 -7.69
C CYS A 7 7.33 6.06 -6.22
N GLU A 8 7.68 5.07 -5.39
CA GLU A 8 7.38 5.10 -3.96
C GLU A 8 8.15 6.21 -3.25
N GLN A 9 9.43 6.41 -3.57
CA GLN A 9 10.23 7.50 -3.03
C GLN A 9 9.66 8.87 -3.40
N GLU A 10 9.20 9.06 -4.64
CA GLU A 10 8.53 10.29 -5.08
C GLU A 10 7.22 10.52 -4.32
N GLN A 11 6.42 9.48 -4.12
CA GLN A 11 5.19 9.55 -3.34
C GLN A 11 5.47 9.93 -1.88
N LEU A 12 6.48 9.31 -1.25
CA LEU A 12 6.89 9.63 0.13
C LEU A 12 7.39 11.08 0.22
N ARG A 13 8.16 11.55 -0.76
CA ARG A 13 8.61 12.94 -0.83
C ARG A 13 7.45 13.92 -0.94
N TRP A 14 6.45 13.59 -1.74
CA TRP A 14 5.24 14.40 -1.86
C TRP A 14 4.49 14.45 -0.51
N VAL A 15 4.29 13.31 0.15
CA VAL A 15 3.62 13.24 1.45
C VAL A 15 4.37 14.04 2.52
N ALA A 16 5.70 13.96 2.55
CA ALA A 16 6.53 14.70 3.49
C ALA A 16 6.44 16.23 3.30
N THR A 17 6.29 16.68 2.06
CA THR A 17 6.20 18.11 1.73
C THR A 17 4.79 18.68 1.85
N HIS A 18 3.74 17.84 1.75
CA HIS A 18 2.33 18.26 1.72
C HIS A 18 1.53 17.88 2.98
N GLN A 19 2.20 17.68 4.13
CA GLN A 19 1.56 17.31 5.41
C GLN A 19 0.38 18.21 5.82
N LYS A 20 0.48 19.53 5.59
CA LYS A 20 -0.62 20.48 5.87
C LYS A 20 -1.83 20.28 4.95
N ALA A 21 -1.60 19.93 3.69
CA ALA A 21 -2.69 19.72 2.73
C ALA A 21 -3.50 18.45 3.03
N ILE A 22 -2.82 17.40 3.52
CA ILE A 22 -3.47 16.15 3.94
C ILE A 22 -4.00 16.18 5.37
N ARG A 23 -4.02 17.37 6.00
CA ARG A 23 -4.47 17.61 7.37
C ARG A 23 -3.84 16.67 8.39
N ALA A 24 -2.53 16.46 8.27
CA ALA A 24 -1.79 15.55 9.14
C ALA A 24 -1.93 15.92 10.64
N ASP A 25 -2.11 17.21 10.91
CA ASP A 25 -2.42 17.80 12.22
C ASP A 25 -3.69 17.22 12.86
N GLN A 26 -4.73 16.89 12.08
CA GLN A 26 -5.97 16.29 12.61
C GLN A 26 -5.78 14.83 13.02
N TYR A 27 -4.75 14.15 12.53
CA TYR A 27 -4.46 12.77 12.90
C TYR A 27 -3.81 12.63 14.28
N HIS A 28 -3.33 13.74 14.86
CA HIS A 28 -2.76 13.75 16.21
C HIS A 28 -3.80 13.38 17.27
N GLY A 29 -5.04 13.88 17.20
CA GLY A 29 -6.04 13.66 18.26
C GLY A 29 -6.45 12.19 18.47
N VAL A 30 -6.55 11.40 17.40
CA VAL A 30 -6.91 9.97 17.48
C VAL A 30 -5.70 9.11 17.86
N GLN A 31 -4.51 9.47 17.38
CA GLN A 31 -3.28 8.71 17.67
C GLN A 31 -2.71 9.01 19.06
N ASP A 32 -2.79 10.26 19.55
CA ASP A 32 -2.44 10.61 20.93
C ASP A 32 -3.42 10.01 21.93
N ALA A 33 -4.71 9.86 21.60
CA ALA A 33 -5.66 9.13 22.45
C ALA A 33 -5.31 7.64 22.57
N LEU A 34 -4.79 7.03 21.50
CA LEU A 34 -4.36 5.62 21.48
C LEU A 34 -2.96 5.42 22.10
N LEU A 35 -2.05 6.39 21.93
CA LEU A 35 -0.66 6.36 22.43
C LEU A 35 -0.55 6.81 23.88
N ASN A 36 -1.41 7.70 24.38
CA ASN A 36 -1.41 8.14 25.78
C ASN A 36 -1.82 7.02 26.76
N GLU A 37 -2.40 5.91 26.32
CA GLU A 37 -2.52 4.71 27.16
C GLU A 37 -1.16 4.00 27.34
N THR A 38 -0.17 4.26 26.48
CA THR A 38 1.14 3.58 26.48
C THR A 38 2.34 4.49 26.78
N THR A 39 2.23 5.82 26.64
CA THR A 39 3.38 6.75 26.72
C THR A 39 3.29 7.81 27.83
N VAL A 40 2.80 7.46 29.03
CA VAL A 40 2.94 8.34 30.22
C VAL A 40 4.29 8.15 30.92
N ALA A 41 5.10 7.18 30.50
CA ALA A 41 6.45 7.01 31.02
C ALA A 41 7.44 7.12 29.87
N LEU A 42 8.14 8.25 29.76
CA LEU A 42 9.61 8.35 29.71
C LEU A 42 10.03 9.74 29.20
N ASP A 43 10.75 10.42 30.08
CA ASP A 43 11.68 11.53 29.86
C ASP A 43 11.19 12.94 29.52
N ARG A 44 10.88 13.65 30.61
CA ARG A 44 11.45 14.97 30.88
C ARG A 44 12.99 14.92 30.75
N SER A 45 13.59 15.66 29.82
CA SER A 45 14.79 16.51 30.04
C SER A 45 15.50 16.92 28.74
N ARG A 46 15.74 18.24 28.62
CA ARG A 46 16.99 18.91 28.18
C ARG A 46 17.03 19.69 26.84
N ASN A 47 16.95 21.02 27.02
CA ASN A 47 17.54 22.21 26.37
C ASN A 47 18.21 22.14 24.98
N GLU A 48 17.69 23.02 24.11
CA GLU A 48 18.30 24.06 23.25
C GLU A 48 19.80 24.03 22.84
N GLN A 49 20.01 24.03 21.51
CA GLN A 49 20.94 24.83 20.67
C GLN A 49 21.67 23.97 19.61
N ASP A 50 21.28 24.10 18.33
CA ASP A 50 22.17 24.15 17.14
C ASP A 50 21.36 24.09 15.82
N GLU A 51 21.23 25.25 15.18
CA GLU A 51 20.60 25.50 13.88
C GLU A 51 21.64 25.38 12.76
N HIS A 52 21.73 24.23 12.12
CA HIS A 52 21.73 24.01 10.65
C HIS A 52 22.21 22.57 10.37
N PHE A 53 21.43 21.82 9.57
CA PHE A 53 21.61 20.41 9.18
C PHE A 53 21.02 19.32 10.09
N LEU A 54 20.63 19.62 11.33
CA LEU A 54 19.95 18.66 12.24
C LEU A 54 18.41 18.71 12.20
N GLY A 55 17.80 19.75 11.61
CA GLY A 55 16.35 19.96 11.62
C GLY A 55 15.51 19.00 10.73
N GLN A 56 16.14 18.07 10.02
CA GLN A 56 15.46 17.04 9.21
C GLN A 56 15.63 15.62 9.74
N ILE A 57 16.49 15.41 10.73
CA ILE A 57 16.57 14.12 11.43
C ILE A 57 15.49 14.16 12.52
N GLY A 58 14.48 13.30 12.41
CA GLY A 58 13.42 13.17 13.43
C GLY A 58 12.13 13.95 13.17
N LYS A 59 11.94 14.55 11.98
CA LYS A 59 10.63 15.12 11.63
C LYS A 59 9.63 13.99 11.36
N ARG A 60 8.73 13.75 12.32
CA ARG A 60 7.66 12.74 12.20
C ARG A 60 6.74 13.10 11.03
N VAL A 61 6.82 12.35 9.94
CA VAL A 61 5.90 12.44 8.80
C VAL A 61 4.77 11.45 9.02
N ILE A 62 3.53 11.93 9.06
CA ILE A 62 2.38 11.04 9.18
C ILE A 62 1.99 10.60 7.77
N LEU A 63 2.09 9.30 7.52
CA LEU A 63 1.61 8.70 6.28
C LEU A 63 0.07 8.61 6.34
N PRO A 64 -0.64 9.06 5.30
CA PRO A 64 -2.09 8.92 5.24
C PRO A 64 -2.50 7.44 5.11
N ASP A 65 -3.76 7.16 5.41
CA ASP A 65 -4.38 5.83 5.20
C ASP A 65 -4.42 5.42 3.72
N SER A 66 -4.26 6.36 2.79
CA SER A 66 -4.11 6.13 1.35
C SER A 66 -2.74 5.58 0.95
N HIS A 67 -1.76 5.54 1.86
CA HIS A 67 -0.44 4.97 1.59
C HIS A 67 -0.48 3.46 1.77
N VAL A 68 -0.60 2.74 0.65
CA VAL A 68 -0.64 1.27 0.59
C VAL A 68 0.60 0.67 1.29
N GLY A 69 0.38 -0.33 2.14
CA GLY A 69 1.42 -0.99 2.92
C GLY A 69 1.77 -0.31 4.25
N GLY A 70 1.30 0.92 4.50
CA GLY A 70 1.51 1.60 5.78
C GLY A 70 0.61 1.07 6.92
N PRO A 71 0.99 1.26 8.21
CA PRO A 71 0.19 0.78 9.34
C PRO A 71 -1.26 1.29 9.35
N ARG A 72 -1.48 2.54 8.94
CA ARG A 72 -2.82 3.15 8.87
C ARG A 72 -3.67 2.57 7.74
N TYR A 73 -3.05 2.32 6.58
CA TYR A 73 -3.71 1.61 5.47
C TYR A 73 -4.15 0.22 5.90
N MET A 74 -3.25 -0.55 6.55
CA MET A 74 -3.56 -1.90 7.04
C MET A 74 -4.68 -1.88 8.08
N TYR A 75 -4.65 -0.94 9.01
CA TYR A 75 -5.69 -0.82 10.04
C TYR A 75 -7.06 -0.49 9.44
N LYS A 76 -7.11 0.43 8.48
CA LYS A 76 -8.34 0.75 7.74
C LYS A 76 -8.85 -0.45 6.95
N ALA A 77 -7.98 -1.11 6.18
CA ALA A 77 -8.36 -2.30 5.42
C ALA A 77 -8.91 -3.41 6.33
N TYR A 78 -8.33 -3.58 7.52
CA TYR A 78 -8.85 -4.49 8.53
C TYR A 78 -10.24 -4.07 9.03
N GLN A 79 -10.43 -2.80 9.40
CA GLN A 79 -11.74 -2.30 9.85
C GLN A 79 -12.83 -2.46 8.77
N ASP A 80 -12.53 -2.10 7.53
CA ASP A 80 -13.44 -2.26 6.39
C ASP A 80 -13.79 -3.74 6.18
N SER A 81 -12.80 -4.63 6.29
CA SER A 81 -13.01 -6.07 6.18
C SER A 81 -13.90 -6.61 7.30
N MET A 82 -13.67 -6.19 8.54
CA MET A 82 -14.48 -6.58 9.68
C MET A 82 -15.91 -6.05 9.60
N ALA A 83 -16.12 -4.85 9.04
CA ALA A 83 -17.45 -4.30 8.81
C ALA A 83 -18.23 -5.15 7.79
N ILE A 84 -17.58 -5.55 6.70
CA ILE A 84 -18.19 -6.44 5.69
C ILE A 84 -18.51 -7.81 6.29
N VAL A 85 -17.59 -8.40 7.05
CA VAL A 85 -17.82 -9.71 7.69
C VAL A 85 -18.94 -9.64 8.72
N ARG A 86 -19.07 -8.52 9.44
CA ARG A 86 -20.17 -8.31 10.38
C ARG A 86 -21.53 -8.24 9.70
N GLU A 87 -21.60 -7.61 8.52
CA GLU A 87 -22.85 -7.44 7.76
C GLU A 87 -23.24 -8.69 6.98
N TYR A 88 -22.28 -9.31 6.28
CA TYR A 88 -22.54 -10.39 5.33
C TYR A 88 -22.13 -11.78 5.84
N GLY A 89 -21.45 -11.87 6.98
CA GLY A 89 -20.93 -13.11 7.55
C GLY A 89 -19.53 -13.46 7.04
N LYS A 90 -19.11 -14.70 7.32
CA LYS A 90 -17.80 -15.22 6.90
C LYS A 90 -17.69 -15.28 5.36
N PRO A 91 -16.49 -15.10 4.78
CA PRO A 91 -16.30 -15.27 3.34
C PRO A 91 -16.48 -16.72 2.91
N ASP A 92 -17.13 -16.91 1.76
CA ASP A 92 -17.35 -18.23 1.15
C ASP A 92 -16.22 -18.64 0.20
N VAL A 93 -15.56 -17.66 -0.43
CA VAL A 93 -14.54 -17.87 -1.46
C VAL A 93 -13.29 -17.06 -1.14
N PHE A 94 -12.13 -17.69 -1.25
CA PHE A 94 -10.82 -17.05 -1.20
C PHE A 94 -10.07 -17.33 -2.51
N LEU A 95 -9.71 -16.28 -3.23
CA LEU A 95 -9.06 -16.37 -4.54
C LEU A 95 -7.71 -15.64 -4.53
N THR A 96 -6.67 -16.30 -5.01
CA THR A 96 -5.33 -15.71 -5.14
C THR A 96 -4.88 -15.79 -6.61
N LYS A 97 -4.49 -14.64 -7.17
CA LYS A 97 -3.96 -14.55 -8.54
C LYS A 97 -2.55 -13.97 -8.56
N THR A 98 -1.57 -14.86 -8.68
CA THR A 98 -0.16 -14.47 -8.83
C THR A 98 0.17 -14.20 -10.30
N CYS A 99 0.96 -13.16 -10.55
CA CYS A 99 1.48 -12.89 -11.90
C CYS A 99 2.51 -13.95 -12.31
N ASN A 100 2.42 -14.44 -13.54
CA ASN A 100 3.45 -15.30 -14.13
C ASN A 100 4.18 -14.53 -15.24
N PRO A 101 5.47 -14.22 -15.10
CA PRO A 101 6.23 -13.48 -16.12
C PRO A 101 6.44 -14.28 -17.42
N LYS A 102 6.13 -15.59 -17.44
CA LYS A 102 6.24 -16.46 -18.62
C LYS A 102 4.97 -16.51 -19.48
N TRP A 103 3.97 -15.68 -19.19
CA TRP A 103 2.80 -15.59 -20.06
C TRP A 103 3.19 -15.07 -21.44
N ASP A 104 2.61 -15.65 -22.50
CA ASP A 104 2.93 -15.30 -23.88
C ASP A 104 2.70 -13.80 -24.13
N GLU A 105 1.66 -13.21 -23.53
CA GLU A 105 1.37 -11.78 -23.67
C GLU A 105 2.43 -10.87 -23.02
N ILE A 106 3.29 -11.42 -22.16
CA ILE A 106 4.43 -10.73 -21.53
C ILE A 106 5.72 -11.00 -22.32
N VAL A 107 5.90 -12.20 -22.87
CA VAL A 107 7.12 -12.61 -23.57
C VAL A 107 7.16 -12.10 -25.01
N GLU A 108 6.02 -11.95 -25.68
CA GLU A 108 5.95 -11.53 -27.09
C GLU A 108 6.06 -10.01 -27.30
N LYS A 109 5.80 -9.21 -26.27
CA LYS A 109 5.73 -7.74 -26.34
C LYS A 109 7.04 -6.96 -26.14
N PRO A 110 8.07 -7.44 -25.41
CA PRO A 110 9.32 -6.71 -25.22
C PRO A 110 10.08 -6.59 -26.55
N PRO A 111 10.78 -5.46 -26.78
CA PRO A 111 11.74 -5.34 -27.88
C PRO A 111 12.82 -6.43 -27.80
N GLU A 112 13.43 -6.78 -28.95
CA GLU A 112 14.51 -7.77 -29.01
C GLU A 112 15.59 -7.49 -27.95
N GLY A 113 15.90 -8.51 -27.14
CA GLY A 113 16.92 -8.46 -26.09
C GLY A 113 16.43 -7.96 -24.71
N GLN A 114 15.18 -7.54 -24.55
CA GLN A 114 14.60 -7.21 -23.24
C GLN A 114 13.81 -8.38 -22.64
N THR A 115 13.92 -8.57 -21.33
CA THR A 115 13.17 -9.56 -20.58
C THR A 115 11.96 -8.94 -19.88
N ALA A 116 11.08 -9.79 -19.33
CA ALA A 116 9.97 -9.35 -18.49
C ALA A 116 10.41 -8.51 -17.27
N GLN A 117 11.65 -8.71 -16.78
CA GLN A 117 12.21 -7.93 -15.67
C GLN A 117 12.59 -6.52 -16.10
N ASP A 118 13.02 -6.35 -17.36
CA ASP A 118 13.39 -5.05 -17.92
C ASP A 118 12.16 -4.19 -18.24
N ARG A 119 10.99 -4.83 -18.36
CA ARG A 119 9.70 -4.20 -18.69
C ARG A 119 8.60 -4.51 -17.67
N PRO A 120 8.76 -4.09 -16.40
CA PRO A 120 7.76 -4.30 -15.36
C PRO A 120 6.42 -3.63 -15.68
N ASP A 121 6.40 -2.60 -16.53
CA ASP A 121 5.20 -1.95 -17.02
C ASP A 121 4.33 -2.90 -17.88
N ILE A 122 4.94 -3.73 -18.72
CA ILE A 122 4.23 -4.74 -19.54
C ILE A 122 3.65 -5.80 -18.63
N VAL A 123 4.45 -6.32 -17.69
CA VAL A 123 4.03 -7.33 -16.70
C VAL A 123 2.82 -6.82 -15.90
N ALA A 124 2.91 -5.61 -15.34
CA ALA A 124 1.84 -5.00 -14.55
C ALA A 124 0.56 -4.80 -15.38
N ARG A 125 0.68 -4.34 -16.64
CA ARG A 125 -0.47 -4.14 -17.54
C ARG A 125 -1.17 -5.45 -17.88
N VAL A 126 -0.42 -6.49 -18.23
CA VAL A 126 -1.01 -7.81 -18.55
C VAL A 126 -1.70 -8.39 -17.31
N TRP A 127 -1.06 -8.32 -16.15
CA TRP A 127 -1.67 -8.78 -14.91
C TRP A 127 -2.95 -7.98 -14.57
N GLN A 128 -2.93 -6.66 -14.72
CA GLN A 128 -4.09 -5.81 -14.47
C GLN A 128 -5.26 -6.15 -15.41
N GLN A 129 -4.99 -6.46 -16.69
CA GLN A 129 -6.02 -6.89 -17.63
C GLN A 129 -6.63 -8.23 -17.20
N LYS A 130 -5.80 -9.20 -16.80
CA LYS A 130 -6.29 -10.49 -16.29
C LYS A 130 -7.06 -10.36 -14.97
N LEU A 131 -6.65 -9.45 -14.07
CA LEU A 131 -7.40 -9.12 -12.86
C LEU A 131 -8.78 -8.57 -13.22
N LYS A 132 -8.86 -7.59 -14.14
CA LYS A 132 -10.13 -7.01 -14.57
C LYS A 132 -11.08 -8.06 -15.16
N ALA A 133 -10.56 -8.99 -15.97
CA ALA A 133 -11.35 -10.09 -16.49
C ALA A 133 -11.93 -10.96 -15.36
N ILE A 134 -11.10 -11.36 -14.39
CA ILE A 134 -11.57 -12.13 -13.22
C ILE A 134 -12.62 -11.36 -12.43
N LEU A 135 -12.45 -10.06 -12.22
CA LEU A 135 -13.43 -9.25 -11.48
C LEU A 135 -14.77 -9.16 -12.24
N ALA A 136 -14.74 -9.04 -13.56
CA ALA A 136 -15.94 -9.07 -14.40
C ALA A 136 -16.65 -10.42 -14.29
N ASP A 137 -15.90 -11.54 -14.39
CA ASP A 137 -16.44 -12.89 -14.23
C ASP A 137 -17.13 -13.10 -12.87
N LEU A 138 -16.56 -12.52 -11.81
CA LEU A 138 -17.16 -12.56 -10.46
C LEU A 138 -18.42 -11.70 -10.37
N ASP A 139 -18.45 -10.54 -11.04
CA ASP A 139 -19.61 -9.65 -11.06
C ASP A 139 -20.76 -10.25 -11.89
N GLU A 140 -20.45 -11.05 -12.92
CA GLU A 140 -21.42 -11.86 -13.69
C GLU A 140 -21.96 -13.06 -12.90
N GLY A 141 -21.36 -13.38 -11.77
CA GLY A 141 -21.84 -14.41 -10.86
C GLY A 141 -21.48 -15.83 -11.29
N ILE A 142 -20.33 -16.02 -11.97
CA ILE A 142 -19.84 -17.35 -12.38
C ILE A 142 -19.69 -18.31 -11.18
N ILE A 143 -19.39 -17.78 -9.99
CA ILE A 143 -19.26 -18.54 -8.73
C ILE A 143 -20.50 -18.32 -7.83
N GLY A 144 -21.60 -17.86 -8.40
CA GLY A 144 -22.81 -17.45 -7.68
C GLY A 144 -22.88 -15.95 -7.41
N ARG A 145 -23.96 -15.51 -6.77
CA ARG A 145 -24.26 -14.08 -6.57
C ARG A 145 -23.26 -13.42 -5.62
N LEU A 146 -22.48 -12.47 -6.12
CA LEU A 146 -21.60 -11.63 -5.32
C LEU A 146 -22.40 -10.67 -4.43
N LYS A 147 -22.22 -10.76 -3.10
CA LYS A 147 -22.83 -9.82 -2.13
C LYS A 147 -21.84 -8.75 -1.67
N ALA A 148 -20.60 -9.14 -1.42
CA ALA A 148 -19.52 -8.24 -1.04
C ALA A 148 -18.19 -8.82 -1.53
N ARG A 149 -17.22 -7.95 -1.80
CA ARG A 149 -15.86 -8.30 -2.21
C ARG A 149 -14.87 -7.39 -1.52
N ILE A 150 -13.81 -7.99 -1.00
CA ILE A 150 -12.60 -7.30 -0.55
C ILE A 150 -11.45 -7.91 -1.33
N TYR A 151 -10.56 -7.09 -1.86
CA TYR A 151 -9.34 -7.58 -2.49
C TYR A 151 -8.18 -6.63 -2.24
N VAL A 152 -6.99 -7.20 -2.21
CA VAL A 152 -5.74 -6.45 -2.08
C VAL A 152 -4.85 -6.83 -3.25
N VAL A 153 -4.11 -5.86 -3.77
CA VAL A 153 -3.11 -6.04 -4.80
C VAL A 153 -1.76 -5.69 -4.21
N GLU A 154 -0.84 -6.65 -4.25
CA GLU A 154 0.53 -6.47 -3.76
C GLU A 154 1.53 -6.71 -4.90
N PHE A 155 2.52 -5.82 -4.99
CA PHE A 155 3.67 -6.04 -5.85
C PHE A 155 4.72 -6.80 -5.04
N GLN A 156 5.15 -7.96 -5.55
CA GLN A 156 6.26 -8.68 -4.93
C GLN A 156 7.58 -8.00 -5.27
N GLU A 157 8.20 -7.39 -4.28
CA GLU A 157 9.59 -6.94 -4.38
C GLU A 157 10.51 -8.15 -4.19
N ARG A 158 11.04 -8.70 -5.29
CA ARG A 158 12.08 -9.72 -5.20
C ARG A 158 13.45 -9.05 -5.16
N GLY A 159 14.15 -9.16 -4.03
CA GLY A 159 15.60 -8.98 -3.97
C GLY A 159 16.16 -7.76 -3.27
N LEU A 160 15.45 -7.13 -2.33
CA LEU A 160 16.13 -6.25 -1.37
C LEU A 160 16.95 -7.12 -0.40
N PRO A 161 18.26 -6.87 -0.21
CA PRO A 161 19.00 -7.53 0.86
C PRO A 161 18.38 -7.14 2.20
N PHE A 162 18.07 -8.15 3.01
CA PHE A 162 17.77 -7.98 4.44
C PHE A 162 18.95 -7.34 5.17
#